data_AF-A0A7J5A297-F1
#
_entry.id   AF-A0A7J5A297-F1
#
_cell.length_a   1.000
_cell.length_b   1.000
_cell.length_c   1.000
_cell.angle_alpha   90.00
_cell.angle_beta   90.00
_cell.angle_gamma   90.00
#
_symmetry.space_group_name_H-M   'P 1'
#
loop_
_entity.id
_entity.type
_entity.pdbx_description
1 polymer ?
#
loop_
_entity_poly.entity_id
_entity_poly.type
_entity_poly.pdbx_seq_one_letter_code
_entity_poly.pdbx_strand_id
1 'polypeptide(L)'
;MTHVQAPPGRPAPQPSGVAQRPVVPADRRGRGRIGPVAVGQLVVLELCALAVWAALGGQVWLAATVGVLSLAVVGAVFARRGGRWWYEDLLLRRRLRRRREAARSAVAAGGGADPRLAPLAPELTVTELTDRGTRLGIGQDAQGWFAAVALQGHAGAPAGSVDASVLDRALRVLADFTGPVTRTQVVSHTLVWYPAPGAPPAAHRTVWLALRLSVRDARVETVSRGGGMPGVHRTLSAGVGRLGKALTAAGLAHRPLSRDELRAAVVSAAGLDLAPAPPAETWTGLRGGGWTQRCLVLRPRADAPFGPLVDAVTATSAPSHTLAVVVQPGGRVAPPMLRVAALDDHVEALVKAVREVARRSGAPARPVDGQHGPGVYATAPAATTITTLHPTD
;
A
#
# COMPACT_ATOMS: atom_id res chain seq x y z
N MET A 1 -3.90 18.63 73.62
CA MET A 1 -3.38 18.39 72.25
C MET A 1 -4.29 19.11 71.28
N THR A 2 -3.89 20.29 70.85
CA THR A 2 -4.63 21.23 69.99
C THR A 2 -4.43 20.86 68.53
N HIS A 3 -5.48 20.33 67.90
CA HIS A 3 -5.50 20.08 66.46
C HIS A 3 -5.81 21.39 65.73
N VAL A 4 -4.80 21.93 65.04
CA VAL A 4 -4.92 23.07 64.15
C VAL A 4 -5.66 22.64 62.89
N GLN A 5 -6.80 23.26 62.62
CA GLN A 5 -7.63 23.03 61.44
C GLN A 5 -7.21 24.03 60.35
N ALA A 6 -6.82 23.53 59.18
CA ALA A 6 -6.36 24.36 58.07
C ALA A 6 -7.52 25.13 57.41
N PRO A 7 -7.29 26.35 56.86
CA PRO A 7 -8.34 27.16 56.22
C PRO A 7 -8.87 26.51 54.93
N PRO A 8 -10.15 26.74 54.57
CA PRO A 8 -10.72 26.20 53.33
C PRO A 8 -10.00 26.77 52.10
N GLY A 9 -9.50 25.86 51.27
CA GLY A 9 -8.81 26.16 50.02
C GLY A 9 -9.73 26.88 49.02
N ARG A 10 -9.18 27.94 48.42
CA ARG A 10 -9.76 28.72 47.32
C ARG A 10 -10.16 27.78 46.16
N PRO A 11 -11.39 27.86 45.63
CA PRO A 11 -11.78 27.04 44.48
C PRO A 11 -10.90 27.37 43.26
N ALA A 12 -10.45 26.32 42.58
CA ALA A 12 -9.64 26.43 41.38
C ALA A 12 -10.41 27.18 40.28
N PRO A 13 -9.75 28.10 39.53
CA PRO A 13 -10.40 28.76 38.40
C PRO A 13 -10.76 27.72 37.34
N GLN A 14 -12.04 27.73 36.95
CA GLN A 14 -12.54 26.94 35.82
C GLN A 14 -11.68 27.23 34.58
N PRO A 15 -11.18 26.23 33.85
CA PRO A 15 -10.52 26.46 32.57
C PRO A 15 -11.56 27.05 31.62
N SER A 16 -11.39 28.35 31.36
CA SER A 16 -12.16 29.14 30.41
C SER A 16 -12.18 28.41 29.07
N GLY A 17 -13.37 28.30 28.47
CA GLY A 17 -13.59 27.63 27.20
C GLY A 17 -12.61 28.10 26.15
N VAL A 18 -11.64 27.25 25.83
CA VAL A 18 -10.88 27.37 24.60
C VAL A 18 -11.87 27.07 23.49
N ALA A 19 -12.39 28.12 22.86
CA ALA A 19 -13.14 28.02 21.62
C ALA A 19 -12.37 27.07 20.69
N GLN A 20 -12.99 25.92 20.40
CA GLN A 20 -12.46 24.95 19.46
C GLN A 20 -12.27 25.69 18.13
N ARG A 21 -11.01 26.02 17.84
CA ARG A 21 -10.62 26.60 16.57
C ARG A 21 -11.03 25.58 15.50
N PRO A 22 -11.88 25.94 14.52
CA PRO A 22 -12.23 25.01 13.47
C PRO A 22 -10.93 24.57 12.80
N VAL A 23 -10.63 23.27 12.87
CA VAL A 23 -9.57 22.66 12.07
C VAL A 23 -10.08 22.69 10.64
N VAL A 24 -9.79 23.80 9.95
CA VAL A 24 -10.01 23.94 8.52
C VAL A 24 -9.20 22.83 7.85
N PRO A 25 -9.82 21.97 7.01
CA PRO A 25 -9.08 20.99 6.23
C PRO A 25 -8.06 21.75 5.39
N ALA A 26 -6.78 21.46 5.59
CA ALA A 26 -5.71 21.99 4.77
C ALA A 26 -5.75 21.32 3.39
N ASP A 27 -6.78 21.64 2.61
CA ASP A 27 -6.81 21.43 1.17
C ASP A 27 -6.01 22.57 0.53
N ARG A 28 -4.69 22.55 0.74
CA ARG A 28 -3.75 23.33 -0.05
C ARG A 28 -3.02 22.38 -0.98
N ARG A 29 -3.43 22.44 -2.25
CA ARG A 29 -2.56 22.22 -3.41
C ARG A 29 -1.15 22.66 -3.04
N GLY A 30 -0.18 21.75 -3.05
CA GLY A 30 1.22 22.03 -2.76
C GLY A 30 1.83 22.99 -3.78
N ARG A 31 1.49 24.27 -3.70
CA ARG A 31 2.26 25.40 -4.26
C ARG A 31 3.24 25.78 -3.17
N GLY A 32 4.52 25.48 -3.38
CA GLY A 32 5.59 25.99 -2.50
C GLY A 32 6.80 25.08 -2.28
N ARG A 33 6.79 23.82 -2.75
CA ARG A 33 8.00 22.99 -2.77
C ARG A 33 8.41 22.74 -4.21
N ILE A 34 9.40 23.49 -4.68
CA ILE A 34 10.21 23.13 -5.85
C ILE A 34 10.94 21.86 -5.43
N GLY A 35 10.36 20.69 -5.73
CA GLY A 35 10.99 19.41 -5.40
C GLY A 35 12.37 19.27 -6.07
N PRO A 36 13.23 18.33 -5.64
CA PRO A 36 14.55 18.09 -6.24
C PRO A 36 14.49 17.84 -7.76
N VAL A 37 13.34 17.36 -8.23
CA VAL A 37 12.99 17.26 -9.66
C VAL A 37 13.06 18.59 -10.38
N ALA A 38 12.48 19.65 -9.82
CA ALA A 38 12.49 20.96 -10.43
C ALA A 38 13.88 21.62 -10.33
N VAL A 39 14.69 21.26 -9.33
CA VAL A 39 16.11 21.65 -9.26
C VAL A 39 16.91 20.97 -10.38
N GLY A 40 16.75 19.66 -10.58
CA GLY A 40 17.41 18.96 -11.69
C GLY A 40 17.01 19.48 -13.07
N GLN A 41 15.73 19.81 -13.26
CA GLN A 41 15.23 20.43 -14.49
C GLN A 41 15.84 21.83 -14.72
N LEU A 42 16.02 22.61 -13.64
CA LEU A 42 16.69 23.91 -13.69
C LEU A 42 18.17 23.76 -14.08
N VAL A 43 18.88 22.82 -13.45
CA VAL A 43 20.29 22.55 -13.76
C VAL A 43 20.46 22.10 -15.21
N VAL A 44 19.58 21.24 -15.73
CA VAL A 44 19.64 20.84 -17.15
C VAL A 44 19.40 22.04 -18.07
N LEU A 45 18.44 22.91 -17.73
CA LEU A 45 18.18 24.13 -18.49
C LEU A 45 19.40 25.06 -18.50
N GLU A 46 20.04 25.27 -17.34
CA GLU A 46 21.26 26.06 -17.18
C GLU A 46 22.42 25.47 -17.99
N LEU A 47 22.66 24.16 -17.91
CA LEU A 47 23.70 23.49 -18.69
C LEU A 47 23.45 23.58 -20.19
N CYS A 48 22.19 23.46 -20.63
CA CYS A 48 21.81 23.66 -22.03
C CYS A 48 22.07 25.10 -22.48
N ALA A 49 21.71 26.08 -21.65
CA ALA A 49 21.97 27.50 -21.94
C ALA A 49 23.47 27.80 -22.03
N LEU A 50 24.27 27.27 -21.09
CA LEU A 50 25.73 27.39 -21.09
C LEU A 50 26.36 26.71 -22.30
N ALA A 51 25.90 25.52 -22.68
CA ALA A 51 26.39 24.81 -23.86
C ALA A 51 26.10 25.59 -25.15
N VAL A 52 24.89 26.13 -25.30
CA VAL A 52 24.52 26.97 -26.45
C VAL A 52 25.37 28.24 -26.45
N TRP A 53 25.52 28.92 -25.31
CA TRP A 53 26.33 30.14 -25.19
C TRP A 53 27.80 29.90 -25.56
N ALA A 54 28.41 28.82 -25.06
CA ALA A 54 29.78 28.45 -25.41
C ALA A 54 29.94 28.13 -26.91
N ALA A 55 28.93 27.52 -27.53
CA ALA A 55 28.96 27.17 -28.94
C ALA A 55 28.83 28.38 -29.88
N LEU A 56 28.26 29.50 -29.43
CA LEU A 56 28.15 30.74 -30.21
C LEU A 56 29.51 31.39 -30.52
N GLY A 57 30.55 31.10 -29.73
CA GLY A 57 31.92 31.55 -29.98
C GLY A 57 32.67 30.73 -31.04
N GLY A 58 32.07 29.66 -31.57
CA GLY A 58 32.69 28.74 -32.52
C GLY A 58 32.08 28.79 -33.93
N GLN A 59 32.26 27.69 -34.67
CA GLN A 59 31.73 27.55 -36.04
C GLN A 59 30.19 27.45 -36.03
N VAL A 60 29.52 28.09 -36.99
CA VAL A 60 28.03 28.15 -37.06
C VAL A 60 27.36 26.77 -37.03
N TRP A 61 27.95 25.76 -37.66
CA TRP A 61 27.39 24.39 -37.66
C TRP A 61 27.43 23.71 -36.28
N LEU A 62 28.43 24.03 -35.44
CA LEU A 62 28.51 23.55 -34.06
C LEU A 62 27.40 24.18 -33.22
N ALA A 63 27.21 25.50 -33.35
CA ALA A 63 26.13 26.21 -32.67
C ALA A 63 24.75 25.65 -33.04
N ALA A 64 24.50 25.38 -34.32
CA ALA A 64 23.27 24.75 -34.78
C ALA A 64 23.08 23.35 -34.18
N THR A 65 24.13 22.51 -34.19
CA THR A 65 24.08 21.15 -33.65
C THR A 65 23.81 21.13 -32.14
N VAL A 66 24.55 21.95 -31.38
CA VAL A 66 24.38 22.07 -29.92
C VAL A 66 23.01 22.66 -29.58
N GLY A 67 22.53 23.64 -30.34
CA GLY A 67 21.19 24.21 -30.19
C GLY A 67 20.09 23.16 -30.37
N VAL A 68 20.15 22.36 -31.43
CA VAL A 68 19.17 21.29 -31.69
C VAL A 68 19.20 20.22 -30.58
N LEU A 69 20.40 19.77 -30.17
CA LEU A 69 20.54 18.80 -29.09
C LEU A 69 20.03 19.34 -27.75
N SER A 70 20.34 20.59 -27.42
CA SER A 70 19.88 21.25 -26.20
C SER A 70 18.35 21.39 -26.19
N LEU A 71 17.76 21.78 -27.33
CA LEU A 71 16.31 21.85 -27.48
C LEU A 71 15.66 20.48 -27.36
N ALA A 72 16.27 19.42 -27.91
CA ALA A 72 15.80 18.05 -27.76
C ALA A 72 15.89 17.57 -26.30
N VAL A 73 16.97 17.90 -25.58
CA VAL A 73 17.13 17.55 -24.16
C VAL A 73 16.10 18.29 -23.30
N VAL A 74 15.93 19.59 -23.49
CA VAL A 74 14.90 20.38 -22.80
C VAL A 74 13.51 19.82 -23.13
N GLY A 75 13.23 19.55 -24.40
CA GLY A 75 12.00 18.90 -24.85
C GLY A 75 11.76 17.58 -24.14
N ALA A 76 12.77 16.70 -24.05
CA ALA A 76 12.66 15.41 -23.37
C ALA A 76 12.47 15.55 -21.85
N VAL A 77 13.10 16.53 -21.22
CA VAL A 77 13.02 16.74 -19.76
C VAL A 77 11.70 17.37 -19.34
N PHE A 78 11.14 18.24 -20.18
CA PHE A 78 9.89 18.95 -19.90
C PHE A 78 8.66 18.33 -20.59
N ALA A 79 8.83 17.36 -21.49
CA ALA A 79 7.71 16.63 -22.09
C ALA A 79 6.92 15.88 -21.00
N ARG A 80 5.62 16.20 -20.91
CA ARG A 80 4.65 15.51 -20.07
C ARG A 80 3.77 14.61 -20.92
N ARG A 81 3.66 13.34 -20.56
CA ARG A 81 2.70 12.39 -21.16
C ARG A 81 1.94 11.68 -20.05
N GLY A 82 0.61 11.65 -20.13
CA GLY A 82 -0.23 10.95 -19.15
C GLY A 82 -0.14 11.48 -17.70
N GLY A 83 0.34 12.71 -17.51
CA GLY A 83 0.54 13.31 -16.19
C GLY A 83 1.88 12.96 -15.51
N ARG A 84 2.78 12.29 -16.23
CA ARG A 84 4.17 11.99 -15.82
C ARG A 84 5.16 12.69 -16.73
N TRP A 85 6.36 12.93 -16.23
CA TRP A 85 7.46 13.43 -17.06
C TRP A 85 8.17 12.25 -17.73
N TRP A 86 8.73 12.45 -18.92
CA TRP A 86 9.38 11.37 -19.67
C TRP A 86 10.54 10.71 -18.91
N TYR A 87 11.31 11.48 -18.13
CA TYR A 87 12.39 10.94 -17.30
C TYR A 87 11.87 9.99 -16.20
N GLU A 88 10.66 10.21 -15.66
CA GLU A 88 10.05 9.32 -14.66
C GLU A 88 9.77 7.94 -15.28
N ASP A 89 9.26 7.92 -16.50
CA ASP A 89 9.02 6.69 -17.25
C ASP A 89 10.34 5.95 -17.53
N LEU A 90 11.40 6.67 -17.91
CA LEU A 90 12.72 6.08 -18.13
C LEU A 90 13.27 5.44 -16.84
N LEU A 91 13.18 6.14 -15.70
CA LEU A 91 13.61 5.61 -14.40
C LEU A 91 12.81 4.37 -14.00
N LEU A 92 11.50 4.37 -14.24
CA LEU A 92 10.67 3.20 -13.99
C LEU A 92 11.01 2.02 -14.89
N ARG A 93 11.28 2.27 -16.19
CA ARG A 93 11.71 1.20 -17.11
C ARG A 93 13.03 0.58 -16.67
N ARG A 94 13.99 1.40 -16.21
CA ARG A 94 15.26 0.92 -15.63
C ARG A 94 15.01 0.09 -14.36
N ARG A 95 14.18 0.58 -13.44
CA ARG A 95 13.81 -0.15 -12.21
C ARG A 95 13.08 -1.47 -12.52
N LEU A 96 12.18 -1.49 -13.49
CA LEU A 96 11.48 -2.67 -13.95
C LEU A 96 12.46 -3.70 -14.54
N ARG A 97 13.42 -3.27 -15.38
CA ARG A 97 14.47 -4.16 -15.91
C ARG A 97 15.27 -4.81 -14.78
N ARG A 98 15.75 -4.01 -13.82
CA ARG A 98 16.47 -4.51 -12.63
C ARG A 98 15.63 -5.49 -11.82
N ARG A 99 14.35 -5.18 -11.56
CA ARG A 99 13.45 -6.10 -10.84
C ARG A 99 13.23 -7.41 -11.60
N ARG A 100 13.10 -7.37 -12.92
CA ARG A 100 12.97 -8.57 -13.76
C ARG A 100 14.22 -9.44 -13.77
N GLU A 101 15.40 -8.82 -13.72
CA GLU A 101 16.68 -9.52 -13.58
C GLU A 101 16.76 -10.18 -12.21
N ALA A 102 16.53 -9.43 -11.14
CA ALA A 102 16.51 -9.95 -9.77
C ALA A 102 15.47 -11.07 -9.57
N ALA A 103 14.27 -10.92 -10.12
CA ALA A 103 13.21 -11.93 -10.06
C ALA A 103 13.63 -13.24 -10.76
N ARG A 104 14.29 -13.15 -11.92
CA ARG A 104 14.81 -14.34 -12.63
C ARG A 104 15.88 -15.04 -11.78
N SER A 105 16.79 -14.29 -11.18
CA SER A 105 17.80 -14.84 -10.27
C SER A 105 17.17 -15.49 -9.03
N ALA A 106 16.15 -14.86 -8.43
CA ALA A 106 15.46 -15.38 -7.25
C ALA A 106 14.72 -16.69 -7.54
N VAL A 107 14.05 -16.78 -8.69
CA VAL A 107 13.38 -18.02 -9.14
C VAL A 107 14.41 -19.11 -9.42
N ALA A 108 15.53 -18.78 -10.07
CA ALA A 108 16.59 -19.74 -10.38
C ALA A 108 17.32 -20.26 -9.14
N ALA A 109 17.45 -19.44 -8.10
CA ALA A 109 18.10 -19.82 -6.84
C ALA A 109 17.31 -20.87 -6.05
N GLY A 110 16.02 -21.10 -6.35
CA GLY A 110 15.23 -22.21 -5.80
C GLY A 110 15.09 -22.21 -4.28
N GLY A 111 15.22 -21.05 -3.62
CA GLY A 111 15.12 -20.94 -2.16
C GLY A 111 13.75 -21.38 -1.65
N GLY A 112 13.68 -21.98 -0.45
CA GLY A 112 12.49 -22.61 0.16
C GLY A 112 11.28 -21.71 0.48
N ALA A 113 11.16 -20.56 -0.16
CA ALA A 113 9.96 -19.73 -0.19
C ALA A 113 8.98 -20.24 -1.27
N ASP A 114 7.71 -19.83 -1.21
CA ASP A 114 6.76 -20.09 -2.28
C ASP A 114 7.29 -19.45 -3.59
N PRO A 115 7.49 -20.23 -4.67
CA PRO A 115 8.11 -19.73 -5.90
C PRO A 115 7.32 -18.58 -6.54
N ARG A 116 6.02 -18.47 -6.23
CA ARG A 116 5.16 -17.39 -6.72
C ARG A 116 5.47 -16.04 -6.07
N LEU A 117 6.00 -16.05 -4.84
CA LEU A 117 6.36 -14.85 -4.08
C LEU A 117 7.79 -14.38 -4.35
N ALA A 118 8.67 -15.27 -4.81
CA ALA A 118 10.07 -14.94 -5.09
C ALA A 118 10.26 -13.71 -6.01
N PRO A 119 9.46 -13.50 -7.09
CA PRO A 119 9.57 -12.29 -7.92
C PRO A 119 9.17 -10.97 -7.22
N LEU A 120 8.38 -11.04 -6.15
CA LEU A 120 7.79 -9.87 -5.50
C LEU A 120 8.47 -9.51 -4.18
N ALA A 121 8.81 -10.53 -3.40
CA ALA A 121 9.40 -10.41 -2.08
C ALA A 121 10.41 -11.56 -1.85
N PRO A 122 11.59 -11.52 -2.51
CA PRO A 122 12.57 -12.61 -2.44
C PRO A 122 13.12 -12.84 -1.02
N GLU A 123 13.13 -11.80 -0.19
CA GLU A 123 13.57 -11.86 1.22
C GLU A 123 12.45 -12.26 2.19
N LEU A 124 11.25 -12.58 1.69
CA LEU A 124 10.11 -12.90 2.54
C LEU A 124 10.34 -14.22 3.25
N THR A 125 10.41 -14.14 4.57
CA THR A 125 10.36 -15.30 5.46
C THR A 125 9.16 -15.17 6.38
N VAL A 126 8.55 -16.30 6.75
CA VAL A 126 7.45 -16.33 7.71
C VAL A 126 7.79 -17.34 8.78
N THR A 127 7.92 -16.87 10.01
CA THR A 127 8.19 -17.67 11.20
C THR A 127 6.95 -17.75 12.07
N GLU A 128 6.94 -18.73 12.97
CA GLU A 128 5.86 -18.89 13.93
C GLU A 128 6.34 -18.49 15.32
N LEU A 129 5.53 -17.68 16.00
CA LEU A 129 5.67 -17.35 17.41
C LEU A 129 4.48 -17.92 18.16
N THR A 130 4.75 -18.70 19.20
CA THR A 130 3.72 -19.14 20.14
C THR A 130 3.77 -18.23 21.37
N ASP A 131 2.67 -17.51 21.63
CA ASP A 131 2.53 -16.66 22.81
C ASP A 131 1.23 -17.02 23.54
N ARG A 132 1.36 -17.48 24.80
CA ARG A 132 0.23 -17.91 25.66
C ARG A 132 -0.77 -18.84 24.96
N GLY A 133 -0.26 -19.81 24.21
CA GLY A 133 -1.06 -20.79 23.45
C GLY A 133 -1.65 -20.26 22.13
N THR A 134 -1.48 -18.97 21.82
CA THR A 134 -1.86 -18.41 20.52
C THR A 134 -0.69 -18.52 19.54
N ARG A 135 -0.95 -19.11 18.37
CA ARG A 135 0.01 -19.21 17.26
C ARG A 135 -0.07 -17.95 16.41
N LEU A 136 1.04 -17.21 16.31
CA LEU A 136 1.16 -15.97 15.58
C LEU A 136 2.22 -16.09 14.48
N GLY A 137 1.83 -15.91 13.23
CA GLY A 137 2.75 -15.77 12.11
C GLY A 137 3.42 -14.40 12.12
N ILE A 138 4.74 -14.38 11.97
CA ILE A 138 5.53 -13.16 11.77
C ILE A 138 6.21 -13.24 10.41
N GLY A 139 5.81 -12.34 9.51
CA GLY A 139 6.48 -12.12 8.24
C GLY A 139 7.66 -11.17 8.41
N GLN A 140 8.77 -11.45 7.73
CA GLN A 140 9.92 -10.57 7.63
C GLN A 140 10.28 -10.39 6.17
N ASP A 141 10.49 -9.15 5.75
CA ASP A 141 11.03 -8.79 4.44
C ASP A 141 11.99 -7.59 4.56
N ALA A 142 12.48 -7.09 3.43
CA ALA A 142 13.42 -5.96 3.37
C ALA A 142 13.01 -4.71 4.17
N GLN A 143 11.71 -4.46 4.39
CA GLN A 143 11.21 -3.28 5.10
C GLN A 143 11.00 -3.50 6.61
N GLY A 144 11.32 -4.69 7.15
CA GLY A 144 11.10 -5.06 8.56
C GLY A 144 10.13 -6.22 8.75
N TRP A 145 9.35 -6.20 9.83
CA TRP A 145 8.49 -7.31 10.24
C TRP A 145 7.01 -6.94 10.18
N PHE A 146 6.14 -7.92 9.96
CA PHE A 146 4.71 -7.74 9.98
C PHE A 146 3.98 -8.96 10.55
N ALA A 147 2.78 -8.71 11.03
CA ALA A 147 1.82 -9.74 11.44
C ALA A 147 0.43 -9.30 10.98
N ALA A 148 -0.51 -10.24 10.87
CA ALA A 148 -1.87 -9.93 10.47
C ALA A 148 -2.92 -10.69 11.28
N VAL A 149 -4.11 -10.11 11.32
CA VAL A 149 -5.34 -10.71 11.85
C VAL A 149 -6.37 -10.81 10.73
N ALA A 150 -7.16 -11.87 10.70
CA ALA A 150 -8.33 -11.98 9.83
C ALA A 150 -9.57 -11.54 10.58
N LEU A 151 -10.44 -10.79 9.91
CA LEU A 151 -11.81 -10.59 10.37
C LEU A 151 -12.65 -11.81 10.02
N GLN A 152 -13.60 -12.11 10.89
CA GLN A 152 -14.54 -13.21 10.69
C GLN A 152 -15.88 -12.63 10.22
N GLY A 153 -16.48 -13.27 9.22
CA GLY A 153 -17.86 -12.99 8.84
C GLY A 153 -18.82 -13.25 10.01
N HIS A 154 -19.98 -12.61 9.97
CA HIS A 154 -21.02 -12.88 10.96
C HIS A 154 -21.56 -14.32 10.81
N ALA A 155 -22.16 -14.86 11.86
CA ALA A 155 -22.84 -16.16 11.79
C ALA A 155 -23.90 -16.12 10.67
N GLY A 156 -23.95 -17.18 9.85
CA GLY A 156 -24.86 -17.29 8.71
C GLY A 156 -24.39 -16.60 7.42
N ALA A 157 -23.25 -15.90 7.41
CA ALA A 157 -22.69 -15.37 6.17
C ALA A 157 -22.30 -16.51 5.21
N PRO A 158 -22.63 -16.41 3.89
CA PRO A 158 -22.25 -17.42 2.91
C PRO A 158 -20.74 -17.69 2.92
N ALA A 159 -20.35 -18.92 3.22
CA ALA A 159 -18.94 -19.34 3.38
C ALA A 159 -18.12 -18.46 4.34
N GLY A 160 -18.76 -17.79 5.32
CA GLY A 160 -18.08 -16.87 6.24
C GLY A 160 -17.58 -15.57 5.62
N SER A 161 -18.14 -15.17 4.47
CA SER A 161 -17.80 -13.93 3.77
C SER A 161 -18.01 -12.69 4.65
N VAL A 162 -17.13 -11.70 4.53
CA VAL A 162 -17.21 -10.44 5.28
C VAL A 162 -17.96 -9.38 4.47
N ASP A 163 -18.88 -8.65 5.10
CA ASP A 163 -19.58 -7.54 4.45
C ASP A 163 -18.66 -6.38 4.10
N ALA A 164 -18.95 -5.66 3.02
CA ALA A 164 -18.13 -4.53 2.60
C ALA A 164 -18.16 -3.38 3.62
N SER A 165 -19.27 -3.21 4.36
CA SER A 165 -19.40 -2.20 5.42
C SER A 165 -18.46 -2.43 6.60
N VAL A 166 -17.97 -3.66 6.80
CA VAL A 166 -16.97 -3.99 7.83
C VAL A 166 -15.63 -3.32 7.52
N LEU A 167 -15.31 -3.10 6.25
CA LEU A 167 -14.08 -2.41 5.83
C LEU A 167 -13.99 -1.01 6.42
N ASP A 168 -15.07 -0.23 6.33
CA ASP A 168 -15.09 1.15 6.82
C ASP A 168 -15.07 1.23 8.35
N ARG A 169 -15.59 0.21 9.04
CA ARG A 169 -15.43 0.06 10.49
C ARG A 169 -13.99 -0.27 10.87
N ALA A 170 -13.39 -1.24 10.18
CA ALA A 170 -11.99 -1.62 10.39
C ALA A 170 -11.03 -0.45 10.15
N LEU A 171 -11.29 0.36 9.12
CA LEU A 171 -10.51 1.57 8.83
C LEU A 171 -10.57 2.60 9.95
N ARG A 172 -11.76 2.84 10.53
CA ARG A 172 -11.90 3.74 11.69
C ARG A 172 -11.10 3.22 12.88
N VAL A 173 -11.18 1.91 13.17
CA VAL A 173 -10.35 1.30 14.22
C VAL A 173 -8.86 1.53 13.96
N LEU A 174 -8.39 1.36 12.72
CA LEU A 174 -6.98 1.60 12.38
C LEU A 174 -6.58 3.07 12.42
N ALA A 175 -7.49 4.00 12.12
CA ALA A 175 -7.24 5.43 12.19
C ALA A 175 -7.00 5.90 13.64
N ASP A 176 -7.76 5.33 14.58
CA ASP A 176 -7.65 5.62 16.02
C ASP A 176 -6.61 4.74 16.73
N PHE A 177 -6.08 3.72 16.04
CA PHE A 177 -5.17 2.75 16.62
C PHE A 177 -3.81 3.37 16.97
N THR A 178 -3.45 3.27 18.24
CA THR A 178 -2.13 3.63 18.77
C THR A 178 -1.41 2.39 19.31
N GLY A 179 -0.40 1.94 18.57
CA GLY A 179 0.39 0.77 18.90
C GLY A 179 1.87 0.96 18.55
N PRO A 180 2.75 0.06 19.02
CA PRO A 180 4.19 0.15 18.78
C PRO A 180 4.54 -0.37 17.37
N VAL A 181 3.92 0.21 16.34
CA VAL A 181 4.00 -0.23 14.94
C VAL A 181 4.14 0.99 14.03
N THR A 182 4.89 0.84 12.95
CA THR A 182 5.17 1.88 11.95
C THR A 182 3.96 2.24 11.13
N ARG A 183 3.09 1.28 10.83
CA ARG A 183 1.88 1.45 10.02
C ARG A 183 0.98 0.25 10.16
N THR A 184 -0.28 0.46 9.90
CA THR A 184 -1.30 -0.59 9.82
C THR A 184 -1.92 -0.58 8.42
N GLN A 185 -2.58 -1.66 8.06
CA GLN A 185 -3.20 -1.81 6.76
C GLN A 185 -4.46 -2.63 6.92
N VAL A 186 -5.50 -2.26 6.18
CA VAL A 186 -6.63 -3.15 5.92
C VAL A 186 -6.55 -3.64 4.47
N VAL A 187 -6.83 -4.91 4.27
CA VAL A 187 -6.84 -5.58 2.97
C VAL A 187 -8.17 -6.29 2.82
N SER A 188 -8.94 -5.94 1.80
CA SER A 188 -10.19 -6.60 1.43
C SER A 188 -10.00 -7.31 0.09
N HIS A 189 -9.89 -8.63 0.13
CA HIS A 189 -9.80 -9.48 -1.06
C HIS A 189 -11.15 -10.09 -1.37
N THR A 190 -11.57 -10.05 -2.63
CA THR A 190 -12.82 -10.63 -3.10
C THR A 190 -12.56 -11.54 -4.30
N LEU A 191 -13.08 -12.75 -4.23
CA LEU A 191 -13.20 -13.67 -5.35
C LEU A 191 -14.63 -13.65 -5.86
N VAL A 192 -14.80 -13.66 -7.17
CA VAL A 192 -16.09 -13.70 -7.85
C VAL A 192 -16.13 -14.92 -8.77
N TRP A 193 -17.17 -15.72 -8.66
CA TRP A 193 -17.38 -16.90 -9.50
C TRP A 193 -18.84 -17.07 -9.87
N TYR A 194 -19.10 -17.88 -10.88
CA TYR A 194 -20.43 -18.23 -11.34
C TYR A 194 -20.68 -19.70 -10.99
N PRO A 195 -21.56 -19.99 -10.01
CA PRO A 195 -21.73 -21.36 -9.52
C PRO A 195 -22.36 -22.28 -10.58
N ALA A 196 -23.15 -21.71 -11.50
CA ALA A 196 -23.71 -22.40 -12.65
C ALA A 196 -23.88 -21.42 -13.82
N PRO A 197 -23.93 -21.90 -15.08
CA PRO A 197 -24.26 -21.06 -16.23
C PRO A 197 -25.59 -20.34 -16.02
N GLY A 198 -25.61 -19.01 -16.21
CA GLY A 198 -26.81 -18.18 -16.03
C GLY A 198 -27.18 -17.84 -14.59
N ALA A 199 -26.51 -18.42 -13.58
CA ALA A 199 -26.69 -18.05 -12.19
C ALA A 199 -26.11 -16.65 -11.90
N PRO A 200 -26.64 -15.92 -10.91
CA PRO A 200 -26.03 -14.67 -10.47
C PRO A 200 -24.60 -14.92 -9.96
N PRO A 201 -23.68 -13.94 -10.12
CA PRO A 201 -22.33 -14.07 -9.60
C PRO A 201 -22.35 -14.23 -8.07
N ALA A 202 -21.64 -15.22 -7.59
CA ALA A 202 -21.34 -15.39 -6.18
C ALA A 202 -20.00 -14.72 -5.86
N ALA A 203 -19.88 -14.18 -4.65
CA ALA A 203 -18.65 -13.53 -4.20
C ALA A 203 -18.30 -13.94 -2.77
N HIS A 204 -17.01 -14.11 -2.52
CA HIS A 204 -16.46 -14.40 -1.20
C HIS A 204 -15.41 -13.34 -0.88
N ARG A 205 -15.60 -12.66 0.26
CA ARG A 205 -14.73 -11.59 0.71
C ARG A 205 -14.03 -11.96 2.00
N THR A 206 -12.72 -11.80 1.98
CA THR A 206 -11.86 -11.96 3.15
C THR A 206 -11.22 -10.62 3.47
N VAL A 207 -11.26 -10.24 4.75
CA VAL A 207 -10.64 -8.99 5.23
C VAL A 207 -9.56 -9.29 6.24
N TRP A 208 -8.37 -8.75 5.99
CA TRP A 208 -7.23 -8.83 6.91
C TRP A 208 -6.83 -7.44 7.39
N LEU A 209 -6.32 -7.37 8.62
CA LEU A 209 -5.61 -6.20 9.11
C LEU A 209 -4.17 -6.59 9.40
N ALA A 210 -3.22 -5.90 8.77
CA ALA A 210 -1.79 -6.11 8.96
C ALA A 210 -1.17 -4.97 9.76
N LEU A 211 -0.20 -5.30 10.60
CA LEU A 211 0.63 -4.36 11.32
C LEU A 211 2.07 -4.50 10.84
N ARG A 212 2.77 -3.36 10.68
CA ARG A 212 4.17 -3.32 10.28
C ARG A 212 5.03 -2.72 11.38
N LEU A 213 6.17 -3.34 11.66
CA LEU A 213 7.26 -2.73 12.41
C LEU A 213 8.49 -2.61 11.48
N SER A 214 8.89 -1.38 11.18
CA SER A 214 10.05 -1.09 10.34
C SER A 214 11.34 -1.40 11.08
N VAL A 215 12.43 -1.60 10.33
CA VAL A 215 13.77 -1.78 10.93
C VAL A 215 14.16 -0.57 11.80
N ARG A 216 13.80 0.64 11.37
CA ARG A 216 14.08 1.87 12.11
C ARG A 216 13.33 1.90 13.44
N ASP A 217 12.03 1.65 13.42
CA ASP A 217 11.19 1.75 14.61
C ASP A 217 11.44 0.58 15.56
N ALA A 218 11.78 -0.60 15.03
CA ALA A 218 12.19 -1.74 15.84
C ALA A 218 13.38 -1.39 16.76
N ARG A 219 14.34 -0.59 16.31
CA ARG A 219 15.49 -0.19 17.14
C ARG A 219 15.08 0.63 18.37
N VAL A 220 13.96 1.34 18.30
CA VAL A 220 13.44 2.17 19.40
C VAL A 220 12.45 1.36 20.24
N GLU A 221 11.46 0.76 19.60
CA GLU A 221 10.34 0.09 20.27
C GLU A 221 10.74 -1.18 21.03
N THR A 222 11.86 -1.80 20.65
CA THR A 222 12.29 -3.06 21.27
C THR A 222 13.18 -2.87 22.50
N VAL A 223 13.68 -1.66 22.78
CA VAL A 223 14.65 -1.40 23.85
C VAL A 223 14.09 -1.79 25.23
N SER A 224 12.89 -1.31 25.56
CA SER A 224 12.17 -1.66 26.79
C SER A 224 11.68 -3.12 26.81
N ARG A 225 11.86 -3.83 25.70
CA ARG A 225 11.46 -5.22 25.49
C ARG A 225 12.68 -6.09 25.18
N GLY A 226 13.80 -5.83 25.86
CA GLY A 226 15.02 -6.65 25.80
C GLY A 226 15.81 -6.61 24.50
N GLY A 227 15.40 -5.80 23.51
CA GLY A 227 16.12 -5.62 22.26
C GLY A 227 16.14 -6.84 21.33
N GLY A 228 16.81 -6.66 20.19
CA GLY A 228 17.02 -7.71 19.20
C GLY A 228 15.73 -8.36 18.69
N MET A 229 15.83 -9.60 18.21
CA MET A 229 14.70 -10.33 17.65
C MET A 229 13.61 -10.70 18.67
N PRO A 230 13.94 -11.16 19.90
CA PRO A 230 12.93 -11.38 20.92
C PRO A 230 12.13 -10.12 21.27
N GLY A 231 12.77 -8.94 21.21
CA GLY A 231 12.09 -7.66 21.39
C GLY A 231 11.14 -7.32 20.24
N VAL A 232 11.52 -7.59 18.99
CA VAL A 232 10.64 -7.45 17.81
C VAL A 232 9.40 -8.33 17.97
N HIS A 233 9.59 -9.60 18.31
CA HIS A 233 8.51 -10.57 18.50
C HIS A 233 7.51 -10.11 19.59
N ARG A 234 8.03 -9.67 20.75
CA ARG A 234 7.19 -9.12 21.83
C ARG A 234 6.48 -7.84 21.43
N THR A 235 7.13 -6.98 20.64
CA THR A 235 6.53 -5.73 20.15
C THR A 235 5.36 -6.01 19.22
N LEU A 236 5.54 -6.92 18.26
CA LEU A 236 4.47 -7.33 17.34
C LEU A 236 3.34 -8.06 18.07
N SER A 237 3.64 -9.01 18.96
CA SER A 237 2.61 -9.68 19.77
C SER A 237 1.78 -8.68 20.58
N ALA A 238 2.44 -7.71 21.22
CA ALA A 238 1.75 -6.62 21.93
C ALA A 238 0.91 -5.75 20.99
N GLY A 239 1.40 -5.45 19.77
CA GLY A 239 0.67 -4.74 18.75
C GLY A 239 -0.60 -5.48 18.31
N VAL A 240 -0.50 -6.78 18.02
CA VAL A 240 -1.63 -7.65 17.67
C VAL A 240 -2.63 -7.73 18.82
N GLY A 241 -2.17 -7.91 20.06
CA GLY A 241 -3.05 -7.94 21.24
C GLY A 241 -3.79 -6.62 21.47
N ARG A 242 -3.14 -5.48 21.25
CA ARG A 242 -3.81 -4.16 21.31
C ARG A 242 -4.81 -3.97 20.18
N LEU A 243 -4.46 -4.38 18.96
CA LEU A 243 -5.38 -4.31 17.82
C LEU A 243 -6.61 -5.18 18.07
N GLY A 244 -6.41 -6.40 18.59
CA GLY A 244 -7.49 -7.29 18.93
C GLY A 244 -8.47 -6.69 19.94
N LYS A 245 -7.96 -6.04 21.01
CA LYS A 245 -8.81 -5.30 21.96
C LYS A 245 -9.61 -4.19 21.28
N ALA A 246 -8.98 -3.41 20.39
CA ALA A 246 -9.66 -2.34 19.66
C ALA A 246 -10.74 -2.88 18.71
N LEU A 247 -10.47 -4.00 18.03
CA LEU A 247 -11.45 -4.68 17.18
C LEU A 247 -12.62 -5.24 17.98
N THR A 248 -12.37 -5.89 19.13
CA THR A 248 -13.43 -6.36 20.02
C THR A 248 -14.30 -5.20 20.54
N ALA A 249 -13.69 -4.08 20.93
CA ALA A 249 -14.42 -2.89 21.35
C ALA A 249 -15.31 -2.30 20.22
N ALA A 250 -14.90 -2.48 18.96
CA ALA A 250 -15.69 -2.11 17.79
C ALA A 250 -16.69 -3.19 17.33
N GLY A 251 -16.83 -4.30 18.08
CA GLY A 251 -17.74 -5.40 17.75
C GLY A 251 -17.29 -6.23 16.54
N LEU A 252 -15.99 -6.24 16.22
CA LEU A 252 -15.42 -6.97 15.10
C LEU A 252 -14.78 -8.28 15.57
N ALA A 253 -15.41 -9.40 15.19
CA ALA A 253 -14.87 -10.74 15.39
C ALA A 253 -13.58 -10.90 14.55
N HIS A 254 -12.52 -11.37 15.19
CA HIS A 254 -11.21 -11.46 14.56
C HIS A 254 -10.39 -12.59 15.16
N ARG A 255 -9.35 -12.99 14.42
CA ARG A 255 -8.36 -13.96 14.88
C ARG A 255 -6.97 -13.62 14.35
N PRO A 256 -5.90 -13.81 15.13
CA PRO A 256 -4.53 -13.76 14.60
C PRO A 256 -4.31 -14.88 13.58
N LEU A 257 -3.46 -14.61 12.59
CA LEU A 257 -3.05 -15.61 11.61
C LEU A 257 -1.82 -16.36 12.13
N SER A 258 -1.82 -17.68 12.01
CA SER A 258 -0.62 -18.51 12.18
C SER A 258 0.36 -18.32 11.00
N ARG A 259 1.52 -18.99 11.05
CA ARG A 259 2.52 -18.94 9.96
C ARG A 259 1.95 -19.32 8.60
N ASP A 260 1.23 -20.43 8.53
CA ASP A 260 0.72 -20.97 7.27
C ASP A 260 -0.44 -20.12 6.75
N GLU A 261 -1.29 -19.64 7.66
CA GLU A 261 -2.41 -18.77 7.30
C GLU A 261 -1.95 -17.38 6.86
N LEU A 262 -0.89 -16.83 7.48
CA LEU A 262 -0.29 -15.57 7.04
C LEU A 262 0.31 -15.72 5.64
N ARG A 263 1.02 -16.83 5.39
CA ARG A 263 1.54 -17.14 4.05
C ARG A 263 0.41 -17.25 3.03
N ALA A 264 -0.64 -18.01 3.34
CA ALA A 264 -1.81 -18.17 2.46
C ALA A 264 -2.51 -16.84 2.19
N ALA A 265 -2.66 -15.98 3.21
CA ALA A 265 -3.25 -14.66 3.06
C ALA A 265 -2.41 -13.74 2.16
N VAL A 266 -1.07 -13.79 2.26
CA VAL A 266 -0.17 -13.05 1.37
C VAL A 266 -0.30 -13.51 -0.08
N VAL A 267 -0.32 -14.81 -0.33
CA VAL A 267 -0.49 -15.39 -1.67
C VAL A 267 -1.86 -15.04 -2.25
N SER A 268 -2.94 -15.22 -1.49
CA SER A 268 -4.31 -15.05 -1.95
C SER A 268 -4.66 -13.57 -2.19
N ALA A 269 -4.32 -12.68 -1.26
CA ALA A 269 -4.52 -11.24 -1.46
C ALA A 269 -3.76 -10.71 -2.68
N ALA A 270 -2.56 -11.24 -2.92
CA ALA A 270 -1.78 -10.94 -4.12
C ALA A 270 -2.36 -11.61 -5.40
N GLY A 271 -3.38 -12.45 -5.31
CA GLY A 271 -3.99 -13.19 -6.43
C GLY A 271 -3.05 -14.19 -7.08
N LEU A 272 -2.04 -14.67 -6.35
CA LEU A 272 -1.05 -15.63 -6.82
C LEU A 272 -1.52 -17.08 -6.63
N ASP A 273 -2.66 -17.28 -6.00
CA ASP A 273 -3.38 -18.57 -5.92
C ASP A 273 -4.08 -18.93 -7.23
N LEU A 274 -4.28 -17.98 -8.15
CA LEU A 274 -4.91 -18.21 -9.47
C LEU A 274 -4.08 -19.09 -10.41
N ALA A 275 -2.76 -19.13 -10.23
CA ALA A 275 -1.84 -19.95 -11.03
C ALA A 275 -0.63 -20.39 -10.19
N PRO A 276 -0.13 -21.63 -10.37
CA PRO A 276 1.00 -22.14 -9.59
C PRO A 276 2.36 -21.57 -10.06
N ALA A 277 2.43 -21.04 -11.30
CA ALA A 277 3.67 -20.57 -11.89
C ALA A 277 4.09 -19.18 -11.35
N PRO A 278 5.40 -18.90 -11.18
CA PRO A 278 5.89 -17.58 -10.84
C PRO A 278 5.46 -16.53 -11.87
N PRO A 279 4.91 -15.38 -11.43
CA PRO A 279 4.50 -14.36 -12.38
C PRO A 279 5.68 -13.54 -12.91
N ALA A 280 5.52 -12.99 -14.11
CA ALA A 280 6.45 -12.07 -14.74
C ALA A 280 5.89 -10.65 -14.75
N GLU A 281 6.64 -9.68 -14.20
CA GLU A 281 6.24 -8.27 -14.25
C GLU A 281 6.39 -7.73 -15.68
N THR A 282 5.37 -7.02 -16.14
CA THR A 282 5.33 -6.24 -17.39
C THR A 282 5.20 -4.76 -17.10
N TRP A 283 5.37 -3.92 -18.14
CA TRP A 283 5.15 -2.48 -17.97
C TRP A 283 3.72 -2.21 -17.48
N THR A 284 2.76 -2.98 -17.95
CA THR A 284 1.35 -2.68 -17.74
C THR A 284 0.68 -3.61 -16.73
N GLY A 285 1.31 -4.71 -16.29
CA GLY A 285 0.70 -5.67 -15.37
C GLY A 285 1.66 -6.76 -14.87
N LEU A 286 1.19 -7.64 -14.00
CA LEU A 286 1.90 -8.82 -13.53
C LEU A 286 1.22 -10.07 -14.13
N ARG A 287 1.93 -10.88 -14.92
CA ARG A 287 1.33 -11.97 -15.72
C ARG A 287 1.80 -13.35 -15.31
N GLY A 288 0.94 -14.36 -15.32
CA GLY A 288 1.31 -15.75 -15.09
C GLY A 288 0.12 -16.70 -15.22
N GLY A 289 0.33 -17.86 -15.86
CA GLY A 289 -0.68 -18.91 -15.96
C GLY A 289 -2.01 -18.49 -16.61
N GLY A 290 -1.96 -17.62 -17.63
CA GLY A 290 -3.15 -17.11 -18.34
C GLY A 290 -3.86 -15.94 -17.64
N TRP A 291 -3.35 -15.49 -16.50
CA TRP A 291 -3.88 -14.36 -15.75
C TRP A 291 -2.98 -13.14 -15.83
N THR A 292 -3.60 -11.96 -15.99
CA THR A 292 -2.93 -10.67 -15.82
C THR A 292 -3.54 -9.94 -14.62
N GLN A 293 -2.67 -9.54 -13.70
CA GLN A 293 -3.01 -8.66 -12.59
C GLN A 293 -2.65 -7.21 -12.90
N ARG A 294 -3.54 -6.29 -12.55
CA ARG A 294 -3.40 -4.85 -12.74
C ARG A 294 -3.61 -4.14 -11.42
N CYS A 295 -2.67 -3.26 -11.09
CA CYS A 295 -2.73 -2.44 -9.90
C CYS A 295 -3.09 -1.02 -10.29
N LEU A 296 -3.97 -0.43 -9.50
CA LEU A 296 -4.47 0.92 -9.65
C LEU A 296 -4.26 1.64 -8.32
N VAL A 297 -3.72 2.86 -8.37
CA VAL A 297 -3.76 3.77 -7.20
C VAL A 297 -5.07 4.55 -7.24
N LEU A 298 -5.77 4.58 -6.12
CA LEU A 298 -7.01 5.32 -5.95
C LEU A 298 -6.74 6.70 -5.37
N ARG A 299 -7.58 7.66 -5.76
CA ARG A 299 -7.58 9.02 -5.20
C ARG A 299 -8.99 9.33 -4.67
N PRO A 300 -9.40 8.71 -3.55
CA PRO A 300 -10.70 8.95 -2.96
C PRO A 300 -10.86 10.42 -2.55
N ARG A 301 -12.10 10.91 -2.59
CA ARG A 301 -12.46 12.14 -1.86
C ARG A 301 -12.22 11.93 -0.37
N ALA A 302 -11.99 13.01 0.37
CA ALA A 302 -11.90 12.94 1.82
C ALA A 302 -13.13 12.22 2.40
N ASP A 303 -12.88 11.31 3.35
CA ASP A 303 -13.90 10.53 4.06
C ASP A 303 -14.82 9.65 3.20
N ALA A 304 -14.48 9.42 1.93
CA ALA A 304 -15.27 8.54 1.07
C ALA A 304 -15.19 7.07 1.58
N PRO A 305 -16.33 6.41 1.84
CA PRO A 305 -16.34 5.03 2.29
C PRO A 305 -15.88 4.10 1.16
N PHE A 306 -15.11 3.08 1.52
CA PHE A 306 -14.59 2.09 0.57
C PHE A 306 -15.50 0.89 0.39
N GLY A 307 -16.38 0.59 1.35
CA GLY A 307 -17.34 -0.53 1.24
C GLY A 307 -18.14 -0.48 -0.08
N PRO A 308 -18.83 0.64 -0.39
CA PRO A 308 -19.57 0.78 -1.64
C PRO A 308 -18.71 0.66 -2.90
N LEU A 309 -17.45 1.12 -2.85
CA LEU A 309 -16.51 0.94 -3.95
C LEU A 309 -16.18 -0.54 -4.18
N VAL A 310 -15.92 -1.29 -3.10
CA VAL A 310 -15.63 -2.72 -3.17
C VAL A 310 -16.83 -3.48 -3.76
N ASP A 311 -18.05 -3.18 -3.32
CA ASP A 311 -19.26 -3.80 -3.89
C ASP A 311 -19.45 -3.45 -5.36
N ALA A 312 -19.22 -2.19 -5.74
CA ALA A 312 -19.33 -1.77 -7.12
C ALA A 312 -18.29 -2.43 -8.03
N VAL A 313 -17.07 -2.68 -7.54
CA VAL A 313 -16.03 -3.44 -8.27
C VAL A 313 -16.40 -4.93 -8.36
N THR A 314 -16.95 -5.52 -7.30
CA THR A 314 -17.50 -6.89 -7.35
C THR A 314 -18.55 -7.02 -8.44
N ALA A 315 -19.40 -6.01 -8.60
CA ALA A 315 -20.44 -5.98 -9.64
C ALA A 315 -19.89 -5.83 -11.07
N THR A 316 -18.60 -5.55 -11.28
CA THR A 316 -17.98 -5.61 -12.63
C THR A 316 -17.56 -7.01 -13.03
N SER A 317 -17.87 -8.02 -12.20
CA SER A 317 -17.48 -9.42 -12.42
C SER A 317 -15.96 -9.62 -12.54
N ALA A 318 -15.17 -8.80 -11.83
CA ALA A 318 -13.73 -9.02 -11.70
C ALA A 318 -13.51 -10.35 -10.95
N PRO A 319 -12.92 -11.38 -11.58
CA PRO A 319 -12.79 -12.70 -10.94
C PRO A 319 -12.03 -12.67 -9.61
N SER A 320 -11.06 -11.78 -9.50
CA SER A 320 -10.35 -11.52 -8.24
C SER A 320 -9.98 -10.05 -8.16
N HIS A 321 -10.30 -9.41 -7.04
CA HIS A 321 -9.86 -8.05 -6.76
C HIS A 321 -9.47 -7.87 -5.30
N THR A 322 -8.61 -6.89 -5.03
CA THR A 322 -8.09 -6.63 -3.69
C THR A 322 -7.89 -5.16 -3.49
N LEU A 323 -8.63 -4.59 -2.54
CA LEU A 323 -8.43 -3.24 -2.07
C LEU A 323 -7.53 -3.27 -0.84
N ALA A 324 -6.49 -2.46 -0.83
CA ALA A 324 -5.62 -2.28 0.32
C ALA A 324 -5.46 -0.80 0.67
N VAL A 325 -5.62 -0.49 1.95
CA VAL A 325 -5.54 0.86 2.49
C VAL A 325 -4.57 0.83 3.66
N VAL A 326 -3.50 1.62 3.57
CA VAL A 326 -2.49 1.74 4.63
C VAL A 326 -2.78 2.98 5.47
N VAL A 327 -2.79 2.81 6.78
CA VAL A 327 -2.95 3.88 7.77
C VAL A 327 -1.61 4.08 8.48
N GLN A 328 -1.13 5.32 8.42
CA GLN A 328 0.06 5.76 9.13
C GLN A 328 -0.29 6.12 10.58
N PRO A 329 0.69 6.15 11.49
CA PRO A 329 0.51 6.69 12.84
C PRO A 329 -0.13 8.09 12.79
N GLY A 330 -1.12 8.32 13.65
CA GLY A 330 -1.92 9.54 13.64
C GLY A 330 -3.07 9.52 12.61
N GLY A 331 -3.45 8.36 12.09
CA GLY A 331 -4.65 8.17 11.28
C GLY A 331 -4.53 8.59 9.82
N ARG A 332 -3.36 9.04 9.36
CA ARG A 332 -3.18 9.49 7.98
C ARG A 332 -3.22 8.31 7.02
N VAL A 333 -4.17 8.33 6.10
CA VAL A 333 -4.33 7.29 5.07
C VAL A 333 -3.37 7.56 3.89
N ALA A 334 -2.59 6.55 3.50
CA ALA A 334 -1.81 6.57 2.26
C ALA A 334 -2.73 6.30 1.05
N PRO A 335 -2.36 6.74 -0.17
CA PRO A 335 -3.15 6.46 -1.37
C PRO A 335 -3.50 4.97 -1.49
N PRO A 336 -4.80 4.59 -1.48
CA PRO A 336 -5.20 3.19 -1.53
C PRO A 336 -4.80 2.52 -2.84
N MET A 337 -4.61 1.21 -2.77
CA MET A 337 -4.29 0.37 -3.91
C MET A 337 -5.46 -0.58 -4.21
N LEU A 338 -5.82 -0.68 -5.48
CA LEU A 338 -6.78 -1.66 -5.99
C LEU A 338 -6.08 -2.57 -7.00
N ARG A 339 -5.94 -3.85 -6.67
CA ARG A 339 -5.51 -4.91 -7.58
C ARG A 339 -6.76 -5.54 -8.19
N VAL A 340 -6.74 -5.78 -9.49
CA VAL A 340 -7.72 -6.61 -10.20
C VAL A 340 -6.99 -7.65 -11.03
N ALA A 341 -7.54 -8.86 -11.13
CA ALA A 341 -7.04 -9.91 -12.00
C ALA A 341 -8.13 -10.37 -12.96
N ALA A 342 -7.73 -10.63 -14.19
CA ALA A 342 -8.56 -11.21 -15.24
C ALA A 342 -7.70 -12.13 -16.12
N LEU A 343 -8.37 -12.90 -16.96
CA LEU A 343 -7.73 -13.59 -18.07
C LEU A 343 -7.04 -12.55 -18.99
N ASP A 344 -5.93 -12.98 -19.62
CA ASP A 344 -5.04 -12.12 -20.39
C ASP A 344 -5.73 -11.35 -21.52
N ASP A 345 -6.74 -11.95 -22.15
CA ASP A 345 -7.54 -11.39 -23.25
C ASP A 345 -8.63 -10.41 -22.78
N HIS A 346 -9.04 -10.47 -21.51
CA HIS A 346 -10.13 -9.66 -20.95
C HIS A 346 -9.66 -8.52 -20.04
N VAL A 347 -8.37 -8.49 -19.67
CA VAL A 347 -7.86 -7.57 -18.64
C VAL A 347 -8.03 -6.08 -18.98
N GLU A 348 -7.84 -5.68 -20.24
CA GLU A 348 -7.97 -4.27 -20.64
C GLU A 348 -9.41 -3.77 -20.53
N ALA A 349 -10.37 -4.59 -20.96
CA ALA A 349 -11.80 -4.30 -20.83
C ALA A 349 -12.21 -4.22 -19.35
N LEU A 350 -11.76 -5.17 -18.52
CA LEU A 350 -12.03 -5.15 -17.09
C LEU A 350 -11.47 -3.90 -16.42
N VAL A 351 -10.20 -3.55 -16.67
CA VAL A 351 -9.59 -2.35 -16.09
C VAL A 351 -10.33 -1.08 -16.49
N LYS A 352 -10.80 -0.98 -17.75
CA LYS A 352 -11.62 0.15 -18.18
C LYS A 352 -12.92 0.24 -17.38
N ALA A 353 -13.63 -0.87 -17.20
CA ALA A 353 -14.87 -0.92 -16.42
C ALA A 353 -14.64 -0.56 -14.94
N VAL A 354 -13.60 -1.13 -14.32
CA VAL A 354 -13.22 -0.88 -12.93
C VAL A 354 -12.86 0.59 -12.71
N ARG A 355 -12.11 1.20 -13.63
CA ARG A 355 -11.76 2.63 -13.53
C ARG A 355 -12.99 3.54 -13.64
N GLU A 356 -13.96 3.16 -14.47
CA GLU A 356 -15.24 3.88 -14.58
C GLU A 356 -16.05 3.79 -13.29
N VAL A 357 -16.18 2.58 -12.73
CA VAL A 357 -16.84 2.35 -11.44
C VAL A 357 -16.15 3.13 -10.32
N ALA A 358 -14.82 3.08 -10.25
CA ALA A 358 -14.06 3.78 -9.23
C ALA A 358 -14.25 5.30 -9.33
N ARG A 359 -14.28 5.85 -10.56
CA ARG A 359 -14.60 7.26 -10.81
C ARG A 359 -16.00 7.63 -10.34
N ARG A 360 -17.02 6.83 -10.67
CA ARG A 360 -18.41 7.04 -10.22
C ARG A 360 -18.56 6.97 -8.70
N SER A 361 -17.77 6.11 -8.06
CA SER A 361 -17.70 5.94 -6.61
C SER A 361 -16.85 7.02 -5.91
N GLY A 362 -16.37 8.05 -6.63
CA GLY A 362 -15.58 9.13 -6.04
C GLY A 362 -14.14 8.78 -5.68
N ALA A 363 -13.62 7.66 -6.20
CA ALA A 363 -12.25 7.21 -6.02
C ALA A 363 -11.56 6.98 -7.38
N PRO A 364 -11.34 8.03 -8.20
CA PRO A 364 -10.70 7.89 -9.50
C PRO A 364 -9.39 7.10 -9.42
N ALA A 365 -9.29 6.10 -10.29
CA ALA A 365 -8.22 5.11 -10.29
C ALA A 365 -7.23 5.35 -11.44
N ARG A 366 -5.93 5.23 -11.16
CA ARG A 366 -4.85 5.34 -12.15
C ARG A 366 -3.96 4.10 -12.13
N PRO A 367 -3.61 3.52 -13.29
CA PRO A 367 -2.62 2.45 -13.36
C PRO A 367 -1.27 2.86 -12.77
N VAL A 368 -0.59 1.90 -12.14
CA VAL A 368 0.78 2.04 -11.63
C VAL A 368 1.78 1.40 -12.58
N ASP A 369 1.71 1.77 -13.86
CA ASP A 369 2.57 1.23 -14.92
C ASP A 369 4.05 1.30 -14.52
N GLY A 370 4.75 0.19 -14.75
CA GLY A 370 6.13 -0.02 -14.38
C GLY A 370 6.35 -0.31 -12.89
N GLN A 371 5.29 -0.52 -12.10
CA GLN A 371 5.34 -0.80 -10.66
C GLN A 371 4.31 -1.85 -10.21
N HIS A 372 3.89 -2.76 -11.10
CA HIS A 372 2.88 -3.76 -10.78
C HIS A 372 3.35 -4.81 -9.79
N GLY A 373 4.63 -5.21 -9.81
CA GLY A 373 5.19 -6.14 -8.81
C GLY A 373 5.08 -5.58 -7.39
N PRO A 374 5.69 -4.41 -7.12
CA PRO A 374 5.51 -3.70 -5.84
C PRO A 374 4.04 -3.41 -5.50
N GLY A 375 3.21 -3.12 -6.50
CA GLY A 375 1.79 -2.86 -6.29
C GLY A 375 0.99 -4.06 -5.83
N VAL A 376 1.24 -5.22 -6.42
CA VAL A 376 0.60 -6.48 -6.01
C VAL A 376 1.03 -6.83 -4.58
N TYR A 377 2.32 -6.70 -4.26
CA TYR A 377 2.80 -6.91 -2.89
C TYR A 377 2.22 -5.90 -1.89
N ALA A 378 2.03 -4.64 -2.30
CA ALA A 378 1.34 -3.62 -1.50
C ALA A 378 -0.15 -3.90 -1.28
N THR A 379 -0.76 -4.81 -2.05
CA THR A 379 -2.12 -5.28 -1.78
C THR A 379 -2.18 -6.54 -0.91
N ALA A 380 -1.04 -7.18 -0.63
CA ALA A 380 -0.98 -8.26 0.35
C ALA A 380 -0.99 -7.71 1.79
N PRO A 381 -1.42 -8.51 2.80
CA PRO A 381 -1.40 -8.14 4.23
C PRO A 381 0.02 -8.11 4.81
N ALA A 382 0.90 -7.32 4.20
CA ALA A 382 2.28 -7.05 4.63
C ALA A 382 2.44 -5.65 5.22
N ALA A 383 1.35 -4.87 5.24
CA ALA A 383 1.31 -3.46 5.59
C ALA A 383 2.44 -2.71 4.90
N THR A 384 2.43 -2.73 3.56
CA THR A 384 3.40 -2.04 2.71
C THR A 384 2.70 -1.12 1.71
N THR A 385 3.40 -0.08 1.30
CA THR A 385 2.93 0.90 0.32
C THR A 385 3.80 0.79 -0.91
N ILE A 386 3.22 0.99 -2.10
CA ILE A 386 4.06 1.42 -3.21
C ILE A 386 4.64 2.77 -2.79
N THR A 387 5.96 2.88 -2.75
CA THR A 387 6.60 4.19 -2.78
C THR A 387 6.29 4.79 -4.16
N THR A 388 5.07 5.28 -4.35
CA THR A 388 4.74 6.19 -5.44
C THR A 388 5.64 7.36 -5.19
N LEU A 389 6.60 7.60 -6.08
CA LEU A 389 7.58 8.68 -5.98
C LEU A 389 6.98 9.89 -5.26
N HIS A 390 7.27 10.00 -3.97
CA HIS A 390 7.54 11.26 -3.35
C HIS A 390 9.05 11.24 -3.16
N PRO A 391 9.80 12.14 -3.81
CA PRO A 391 11.25 12.11 -3.73
C PRO A 391 11.65 12.55 -2.33
N THR A 392 11.94 11.56 -1.48
CA THR A 392 12.77 11.70 -0.29
C THR A 392 13.54 10.40 -0.18
N ASP A 393 14.66 10.36 -0.90
CA ASP A 393 15.97 9.93 -0.40
C ASP A 393 17.01 10.78 -1.14
#